data_AF-A0A8X6H2Z0-F1
#
_entry.id   AF-A0A8X6H2Z0-F1
#
_cell.length_a   1.000
_cell.length_b   1.000
_cell.length_c   1.000
_cell.angle_alpha   90.00
_cell.angle_beta   90.00
_cell.angle_gamma   90.00
#
_symmetry.space_group_name_H-M   'P 1'
#
loop_
_entity.id
_entity.type
_entity.pdbx_description
1 polymer ?
#
loop_
_entity_poly.entity_id
_entity_poly.type
_entity_poly.pdbx_seq_one_letter_code
_entity_poly.pdbx_strand_id
1 'polypeptide(L)'
;MAISKDRPKDLEDTFDIMCETNQSVDGKLSVANVKKWFRHAEVVGLATGINDKDVENAFTKVSKDKKSVDFEEFKKMVENLARSRKSDPNDLFAQLSLTVPPAVQEAIDSMKENVETL
;
A
#
# COMPACT_ATOMS: atom_id res chain seq x y z
N MET A 1 18.28 0.26 -11.18
CA MET A 1 16.92 0.82 -11.34
C MET A 1 16.78 1.88 -10.26
N ALA A 2 16.61 3.13 -10.66
CA ALA A 2 16.64 4.26 -9.74
C ALA A 2 15.30 4.36 -9.02
N ILE A 3 15.27 4.20 -7.70
CA ILE A 3 14.18 4.74 -6.88
C ILE A 3 14.24 6.24 -7.12
N SER A 4 13.24 6.79 -7.82
CA SER A 4 13.20 8.19 -8.22
C SER A 4 13.33 9.09 -6.99
N LYS A 5 14.05 10.21 -7.17
CA LYS A 5 14.65 11.09 -6.15
C LYS A 5 13.67 11.97 -5.37
N ASP A 6 12.54 11.44 -4.92
CA ASP A 6 11.63 12.18 -4.04
C ASP A 6 10.98 11.23 -3.04
N ARG A 7 10.74 11.71 -1.81
CA ARG A 7 9.98 10.92 -0.83
C ARG A 7 8.57 10.67 -1.40
N PRO A 8 7.92 9.53 -1.12
CA PRO A 8 6.51 9.38 -1.44
C PRO A 8 5.74 10.54 -0.79
N LYS A 9 5.07 11.34 -1.60
CA LYS A 9 4.33 12.52 -1.15
C LYS A 9 2.92 12.11 -0.75
N ASP A 10 2.39 11.09 -1.43
CA ASP A 10 1.03 10.62 -1.28
C ASP A 10 0.91 9.09 -1.51
N LEU A 11 -0.31 8.57 -1.39
CA LEU A 11 -0.63 7.15 -1.56
C LEU A 11 -0.24 6.60 -2.95
N GLU A 12 -0.34 7.42 -3.99
CA GLU A 12 -0.03 7.02 -5.38
C GLU A 12 1.46 6.71 -5.55
N ASP A 13 2.34 7.58 -5.06
CA ASP A 13 3.79 7.31 -5.05
C ASP A 13 4.11 6.03 -4.27
N THR A 14 3.44 5.85 -3.12
CA THR A 14 3.64 4.65 -2.31
C THR A 14 3.19 3.40 -3.06
N PHE A 15 2.05 3.46 -3.76
CA PHE A 15 1.57 2.36 -4.59
C PHE A 15 2.54 2.03 -5.72
N ASP A 16 3.09 3.04 -6.40
CA ASP A 16 4.08 2.85 -7.46
C ASP A 16 5.36 2.19 -6.93
N ILE A 17 5.88 2.65 -5.79
CA ILE A 17 7.01 2.03 -5.09
C ILE A 17 6.69 0.56 -4.75
N MET A 18 5.49 0.28 -4.25
CA MET A 18 5.07 -1.10 -3.95
C MET A 18 5.02 -1.95 -5.22
N CYS A 19 4.58 -1.38 -6.33
CA CYS A 19 4.61 -2.03 -7.63
C CYS A 19 6.05 -2.35 -8.07
N GLU A 20 6.96 -1.38 -8.04
CA GLU A 20 8.36 -1.58 -8.44
C GLU A 20 9.07 -2.62 -7.57
N THR A 21 8.91 -2.53 -6.26
CA THR A 21 9.61 -3.38 -5.29
C THR A 21 9.09 -4.81 -5.23
N ASN A 22 7.82 -5.04 -5.58
CA ASN A 22 7.24 -6.39 -5.61
C ASN A 22 7.27 -7.05 -6.99
N GLN A 23 8.13 -6.55 -7.89
CA GLN A 23 8.25 -7.04 -9.27
C GLN A 23 6.88 -7.14 -9.97
N SER A 24 6.04 -6.13 -9.75
CA SER A 24 4.75 -6.07 -10.44
C SER A 24 4.95 -6.05 -11.96
N VAL A 25 3.98 -6.61 -12.67
CA VAL A 25 3.89 -6.48 -14.12
C VAL A 25 2.88 -5.38 -14.38
N ASP A 26 3.24 -4.42 -15.23
CA ASP A 26 2.32 -3.37 -15.72
C ASP A 26 1.84 -2.38 -14.63
N GLY A 27 2.60 -2.20 -13.54
CA GLY A 27 2.22 -1.27 -12.46
C GLY A 27 1.01 -1.74 -11.64
N LYS A 28 0.80 -3.07 -11.55
CA LYS A 28 -0.35 -3.65 -10.83
C LYS A 28 0.08 -4.58 -9.69
N LEU A 29 -0.63 -4.51 -8.57
CA LEU A 29 -0.34 -5.37 -7.42
C LEU A 29 -1.19 -6.63 -7.43
N SER A 30 -0.55 -7.79 -7.20
CA SER A 30 -1.26 -9.03 -6.93
C SER A 30 -1.88 -9.02 -5.53
N VAL A 31 -2.92 -9.84 -5.31
CA VAL A 31 -3.55 -9.98 -3.98
C VAL A 31 -2.56 -10.38 -2.89
N ALA A 32 -1.52 -11.16 -3.23
CA ALA A 32 -0.49 -11.56 -2.30
C ALA A 32 0.35 -10.36 -1.85
N ASN A 33 0.72 -9.47 -2.78
CA ASN A 33 1.50 -8.27 -2.49
C ASN A 33 0.66 -7.25 -1.71
N VAL A 34 -0.62 -7.09 -2.07
CA VAL A 34 -1.55 -6.22 -1.32
C VAL A 34 -1.71 -6.71 0.12
N LYS A 35 -1.91 -8.02 0.35
CA LYS A 35 -2.00 -8.58 1.71
C LYS A 35 -0.73 -8.34 2.52
N LYS A 36 0.45 -8.52 1.92
CA LYS A 36 1.73 -8.23 2.58
C LYS A 36 1.81 -6.76 2.98
N TRP A 37 1.46 -5.86 2.07
CA TRP A 37 1.45 -4.43 2.33
C TRP A 37 0.49 -4.08 3.48
N PHE A 38 -0.72 -4.61 3.45
CA PHE A 38 -1.74 -4.32 4.46
C PHE A 38 -1.37 -4.85 5.85
N ARG A 39 -0.67 -5.99 5.92
CA ARG A 39 -0.12 -6.49 7.19
C ARG A 39 1.00 -5.59 7.70
N HIS A 40 1.88 -5.14 6.82
CA HIS A 40 2.97 -4.25 7.20
C HIS A 40 2.44 -2.88 7.66
N ALA A 41 1.41 -2.39 6.98
CA ALA A 41 0.71 -1.18 7.31
C ALA A 41 -0.22 -1.35 8.52
N GLU A 42 -0.31 -2.52 9.15
CA GLU A 42 -1.24 -2.80 10.26
C GLU A 42 -2.74 -2.56 9.92
N VAL A 43 -3.06 -2.51 8.62
CA VAL A 43 -4.45 -2.44 8.13
C VAL A 43 -5.15 -3.79 8.33
N VAL A 44 -4.43 -4.90 8.22
CA VAL A 44 -4.91 -6.23 8.59
C VAL A 44 -4.48 -6.52 10.03
N GLY A 45 -5.45 -6.66 10.93
CA GLY A 45 -5.16 -6.89 12.34
C GLY A 45 -6.37 -6.78 13.25
N LEU A 46 -6.18 -7.08 14.53
CA LEU A 46 -7.23 -7.01 15.54
C LEU A 46 -7.76 -5.57 15.73
N ALA A 47 -6.91 -4.56 15.55
CA ALA A 47 -7.27 -3.15 15.72
C ALA A 47 -8.30 -2.67 14.68
N THR A 48 -8.15 -3.09 13.41
CA THR A 48 -9.06 -2.74 12.32
C THR A 48 -10.20 -3.76 12.16
N GLY A 49 -10.04 -4.96 12.70
CA GLY A 49 -10.95 -6.09 12.48
C GLY A 49 -10.93 -6.62 11.04
N ILE A 50 -10.05 -6.13 10.18
CA ILE A 50 -9.86 -6.60 8.80
C ILE A 50 -8.94 -7.83 8.85
N ASN A 51 -9.36 -8.93 8.23
CA ASN A 51 -8.54 -10.12 8.03
C ASN A 51 -8.22 -10.36 6.54
N ASP A 52 -7.32 -11.30 6.25
CA ASP A 52 -6.92 -11.60 4.87
C ASP A 52 -8.09 -11.99 3.95
N LYS A 53 -9.12 -12.67 4.48
CA LYS A 53 -10.30 -13.06 3.69
C LYS A 53 -11.12 -11.84 3.28
N ASP A 54 -11.20 -10.82 4.14
CA ASP A 54 -11.86 -9.56 3.79
C ASP A 54 -11.11 -8.87 2.66
N VAL A 55 -9.77 -8.85 2.75
CA VAL A 55 -8.90 -8.29 1.70
C VAL A 55 -9.09 -9.04 0.39
N GLU A 56 -9.07 -10.37 0.40
CA GLU A 56 -9.32 -11.20 -0.80
C GLU A 56 -10.72 -10.96 -1.39
N ASN A 57 -11.74 -10.84 -0.54
CA ASN A 57 -13.10 -10.55 -0.98
C ASN A 57 -13.22 -9.15 -1.59
N ALA A 58 -12.58 -8.14 -0.99
CA ALA A 58 -12.55 -6.79 -1.53
C ALA A 58 -11.76 -6.73 -2.86
N PHE A 59 -10.61 -7.40 -2.91
CA PHE A 59 -9.77 -7.51 -4.11
C PHE A 59 -10.55 -8.14 -5.27
N THR A 60 -11.20 -9.27 -5.04
CA THR A 60 -11.98 -9.97 -6.06
C THR A 60 -13.21 -9.18 -6.51
N LYS A 61 -13.73 -8.25 -5.72
CA LYS A 61 -14.83 -7.36 -6.15
C LYS A 61 -14.37 -6.26 -7.08
N VAL A 62 -13.17 -5.71 -6.87
CA VAL A 62 -12.68 -4.54 -7.63
C VAL A 62 -11.79 -4.92 -8.81
N SER A 63 -11.00 -5.99 -8.68
CA SER A 63 -10.09 -6.44 -9.72
C SER A 63 -10.88 -6.92 -10.95
N LYS A 64 -10.65 -6.28 -12.09
CA LYS A 64 -11.22 -6.69 -13.39
C LYS A 64 -10.68 -8.04 -13.84
N ASP A 65 -9.36 -8.24 -13.72
CA ASP A 65 -8.67 -9.45 -14.20
C ASP A 65 -8.57 -10.57 -13.14
N LYS A 66 -8.98 -10.30 -11.90
CA LYS A 66 -8.94 -11.18 -10.71
C LYS A 66 -7.55 -11.66 -10.29
N LYS A 67 -6.47 -11.15 -10.90
CA LYS A 67 -5.09 -11.51 -10.60
C LYS A 67 -4.31 -10.34 -10.00
N SER A 68 -4.60 -9.13 -10.46
CA SER A 68 -3.95 -7.90 -10.06
C SER A 68 -4.93 -6.73 -9.92
N VAL A 69 -4.50 -5.66 -9.25
CA VAL A 69 -5.25 -4.39 -9.18
C VAL A 69 -4.35 -3.24 -9.62
N ASP A 70 -4.92 -2.34 -10.43
CA ASP A 70 -4.34 -1.02 -10.69
C ASP A 70 -4.64 -0.03 -9.52
N PHE A 71 -4.08 1.18 -9.59
CA PHE A 71 -4.23 2.16 -8.51
C PHE A 71 -5.70 2.60 -8.27
N GLU A 72 -6.51 2.73 -9.32
CA GLU A 72 -7.93 3.08 -9.17
C GLU A 72 -8.72 1.95 -8.53
N GLU A 73 -8.45 0.71 -8.94
CA GLU A 73 -9.04 -0.49 -8.35
C GLU A 73 -8.62 -0.64 -6.88
N PHE A 74 -7.35 -0.36 -6.58
CA PHE A 74 -6.81 -0.37 -5.23
C PHE A 74 -7.50 0.63 -4.31
N LYS A 75 -7.69 1.89 -4.75
CA LYS A 75 -8.42 2.90 -3.98
C LYS A 75 -9.82 2.43 -3.63
N LYS A 76 -10.56 1.91 -4.62
CA LYS A 76 -11.89 1.31 -4.42
C LYS A 76 -11.85 0.12 -3.45
N MET A 77 -10.77 -0.66 -3.47
CA MET A 77 -10.58 -1.78 -2.53
C MET A 77 -10.53 -1.29 -1.08
N VAL A 78 -9.72 -0.26 -0.82
CA VAL A 78 -9.55 0.33 0.52
C VAL A 78 -10.85 0.97 0.99
N GLU A 79 -11.53 1.71 0.12
CA GLU A 79 -12.84 2.31 0.43
C GLU A 79 -13.88 1.24 0.82
N ASN A 80 -13.93 0.12 0.09
CA ASN A 80 -14.84 -0.98 0.39
C ASN A 80 -14.53 -1.65 1.73
N LEU A 81 -13.25 -1.81 2.06
CA LEU A 81 -12.82 -2.37 3.34
C LEU A 81 -13.16 -1.44 4.52
N ALA A 82 -12.86 -0.15 4.38
CA ALA A 82 -13.20 0.87 5.36
C ALA A 82 -14.71 0.88 5.64
N ARG A 83 -15.53 0.92 4.58
CA ARG A 83 -16.99 0.85 4.70
C ARG A 83 -17.48 -0.43 5.38
N SER A 84 -16.89 -1.58 5.04
CA SER A 84 -17.27 -2.87 5.64
C SER A 84 -16.95 -2.95 7.13
N ARG A 85 -15.95 -2.21 7.61
CA ARG A 85 -15.54 -2.17 9.02
C ARG A 85 -15.98 -0.91 9.77
N LYS A 86 -16.73 -0.03 9.12
CA LYS A 86 -17.13 1.28 9.66
C LYS A 86 -15.92 2.12 10.10
N SER A 87 -14.79 1.94 9.42
CA SER A 87 -13.59 2.75 9.56
C SER A 87 -13.62 3.88 8.53
N ASP A 88 -12.85 4.94 8.78
CA ASP A 88 -12.69 6.00 7.79
C ASP A 88 -11.70 5.55 6.69
N PRO A 89 -12.03 5.70 5.40
CA PRO A 89 -11.13 5.33 4.32
C PRO A 89 -9.86 6.21 4.28
N ASN A 90 -9.92 7.47 4.72
CA ASN A 90 -8.75 8.37 4.75
C ASN A 90 -7.74 7.94 5.80
N ASP A 91 -8.18 7.42 6.95
CA ASP A 91 -7.27 6.81 7.93
C ASP A 91 -6.49 5.65 7.32
N LEU A 92 -7.17 4.75 6.61
CA LEU A 92 -6.50 3.63 5.93
C LEU A 92 -5.56 4.12 4.83
N PHE A 93 -5.95 5.14 4.05
CA PHE A 93 -5.08 5.73 3.04
C PHE A 93 -3.85 6.38 3.65
N ALA A 94 -3.99 7.15 4.73
CA ALA A 94 -2.86 7.76 5.43
C ALA A 94 -1.90 6.69 5.96
N GLN A 95 -2.44 5.64 6.58
CA GLN A 95 -1.66 4.52 7.11
C GLN A 95 -0.90 3.76 6.01
N LEU A 96 -1.55 3.52 4.87
CA LEU A 96 -0.90 2.92 3.70
C LEU A 96 0.16 3.83 3.09
N SER A 97 -0.07 5.14 3.00
CA SER A 97 0.88 6.12 2.45
C SER A 97 2.16 6.25 3.30
N LEU A 98 2.05 5.99 4.61
CA LEU A 98 3.20 5.98 5.52
C LEU A 98 3.97 4.65 5.50
N THR A 99 3.46 3.64 4.80
CA THR A 99 4.03 2.30 4.81
C THR A 99 4.67 1.98 3.47
N VAL A 100 5.99 2.06 3.41
CA VAL A 100 6.82 1.58 2.30
C VAL A 100 7.57 0.30 2.68
N PRO A 101 8.17 -0.44 1.73
CA PRO A 101 9.01 -1.58 2.06
C PRO A 101 10.20 -1.17 2.94
N PRO A 102 10.69 -2.04 3.84
CA PRO A 102 11.81 -1.73 4.74
C PRO A 102 13.05 -1.21 4.01
N ALA A 103 13.42 -1.82 2.88
CA ALA A 103 14.56 -1.38 2.07
C ALA A 103 14.40 0.06 1.53
N VAL A 104 13.17 0.50 1.28
CA VAL A 104 12.88 1.89 0.89
C VAL A 104 12.86 2.79 2.12
N GLN A 105 12.31 2.32 3.24
CA GLN A 105 12.29 3.06 4.50
C GLN A 105 13.71 3.37 5.02
N GLU A 106 14.63 2.39 4.95
CA GLU A 106 16.05 2.55 5.29
C GLU A 106 16.74 3.60 4.41
N ALA A 107 16.42 3.61 3.11
CA ALA A 107 16.93 4.62 2.19
C ALA A 107 16.38 6.03 2.51
N ILE A 108 15.09 6.14 2.86
CA ILE A 108 14.48 7.41 3.30
C ILE A 108 15.14 7.92 4.59
N ASP A 109 15.37 7.03 5.56
CA ASP A 109 15.97 7.37 6.85
C ASP A 109 17.43 7.85 6.69
N SER A 110 18.21 7.12 5.87
CA SER A 110 19.58 7.50 5.51
C SER A 110 19.68 8.87 4.83
N MET A 111 18.63 9.30 4.10
CA MET A 111 18.58 10.64 3.50
C MET A 111 18.28 11.75 4.51
N LYS A 112 17.54 11.46 5.59
CA LYS A 112 17.24 12.46 6.65
C LYS A 112 18.47 12.80 7.49
N GLU A 113 19.26 11.80 7.84
CA GLU A 113 20.47 11.97 8.67
C GLU A 113 21.51 12.91 8.01
N ASN A 114 21.55 12.98 6.69
CA ASN A 114 22.44 13.86 5.94
C ASN A 114 21.96 15.32 5.82
N VAL A 115 20.69 15.62 6.14
CA VAL A 115 20.14 16.99 6.11
C VAL A 115 20.23 17.68 7.47
N GLU A 116 20.17 16.92 8.57
CA GLU A 116 20.22 17.46 9.94
C GLU A 116 21.65 17.74 10.44
N THR A 117 22.68 17.39 9.67
CA THR A 117 24.10 17.58 10.00
C THR A 117 24.79 18.73 9.24
N LEU A 118 24.03 19.55 8.50
CA LEU A 118 24.53 20.73 7.75
C LEU A 118 24.09 22.06 8.36
#